data_AF-A0A833HCQ5-F1
#
_entry.id   AF-A0A833HCQ5-F1
#
_cell.length_a   1.000
_cell.length_b   1.000
_cell.length_c   1.000
_cell.angle_alpha   90.00
_cell.angle_beta   90.00
_cell.angle_gamma   90.00
#
_symmetry.space_group_name_H-M   'P 1'
#
loop_
_entity.id
_entity.type
_entity.pdbx_description
1 polymer ?
#
loop_
_entity_poly.entity_id
_entity_poly.type
_entity_poly.pdbx_seq_one_letter_code
_entity_poly.pdbx_strand_id
1 'polypeptide(L)' 'MPRYYFHIYSHDQEYPDRTGEPLDDDAQAIAMAHRIVSEIAEEPEHREIEVRVVGRKGQAVATVDTNGLK' A
#
# COMPACT_ATOMS: atom_id res chain seq x y z
N MET A 1 -6.79 14.68 -9.22
CA MET A 1 -5.50 13.99 -9.09
C MET A 1 -5.49 13.28 -7.75
N PRO A 2 -5.15 11.98 -7.69
CA PRO A 2 -5.13 11.23 -6.45
C PRO A 2 -4.11 11.83 -5.48
N ARG A 3 -4.44 11.82 -4.19
CA ARG A 3 -3.60 12.42 -3.14
C ARG A 3 -2.50 11.48 -2.67
N TYR A 4 -2.72 10.18 -2.83
CA TYR A 4 -1.79 9.12 -2.46
C TYR A 4 -1.61 8.11 -3.60
N TYR A 5 -0.41 7.58 -3.70
CA TYR A 5 -0.02 6.46 -4.55
C TYR A 5 0.44 5.31 -3.65
N PHE A 6 0.07 4.09 -4.01
CA PHE A 6 0.40 2.87 -3.29
C PHE A 6 1.33 2.03 -4.17
N HIS A 7 2.60 2.01 -3.82
CA HIS A 7 3.57 1.12 -4.46
C HIS A 7 3.58 -0.21 -3.75
N ILE A 8 3.36 -1.28 -4.51
CA ILE A 8 3.22 -2.63 -3.98
C ILE A 8 4.47 -3.43 -4.35
N TYR A 9 5.23 -3.82 -3.34
CA TYR A 9 6.44 -4.63 -3.47
C TYR A 9 6.15 -6.04 -2.98
N SER A 10 6.48 -7.03 -3.78
CA SER A 10 6.56 -8.44 -3.38
C SER A 10 7.89 -8.99 -3.85
N HIS A 11 8.43 -9.97 -3.12
CA HIS A 11 9.70 -10.59 -3.50
C HIS A 11 9.57 -11.39 -4.81
N ASP A 12 8.41 -11.97 -5.05
CA ASP A 12 8.19 -12.97 -6.10
C ASP A 12 7.39 -12.42 -7.30
N GLN A 13 6.67 -11.29 -7.12
CA GLN A 13 5.77 -10.76 -8.14
C GLN A 13 5.72 -9.23 -8.16
N GLU A 14 5.65 -8.65 -9.35
CA GLU A 14 5.37 -7.23 -9.52
C GLU A 14 3.86 -7.00 -9.56
N TYR A 15 3.38 -6.10 -8.71
CA TYR A 15 1.99 -5.65 -8.70
C TYR A 15 1.89 -4.24 -9.27
N PRO A 16 0.81 -3.94 -10.03
CA PRO A 16 0.58 -2.59 -10.50
C PRO A 16 0.31 -1.65 -9.32
N ASP A 17 0.87 -0.44 -9.40
CA ASP A 17 0.59 0.62 -8.43
C ASP A 17 -0.91 0.92 -8.36
N ARG A 18 -1.40 1.19 -7.15
CA ARG A 18 -2.78 1.64 -6.92
C ARG A 18 -2.80 3.11 -6.54
N THR A 19 -3.91 3.79 -6.79
CA THR A 19 -4.10 5.21 -6.42
C THR A 19 -5.20 5.35 -5.39
N GLY A 20 -4.99 6.21 -4.40
CA GLY A 20 -6.02 6.58 -3.42
C GLY A 20 -7.03 7.56 -3.97
N GLU A 21 -8.08 7.82 -3.18
CA GLU A 21 -9.09 8.79 -3.53
C GLU A 21 -8.55 10.23 -3.37
N PRO A 22 -9.08 11.21 -4.12
CA PRO A 22 -8.62 12.60 -4.03
C PRO A 22 -8.79 13.24 -2.64
N LEU A 23 -9.73 12.72 -1.84
CA LEU A 23 -10.12 13.27 -0.54
C LEU A 23 -9.56 12.50 0.65
N ASP A 24 -8.80 11.42 0.42
CA ASP A 24 -8.24 10.63 1.51
C ASP A 24 -7.37 11.49 2.44
N ASP A 25 -7.45 11.21 3.73
CA ASP A 25 -6.46 11.65 4.72
C ASP A 25 -5.39 10.56 4.94
N ASP A 26 -4.36 10.87 5.76
CA ASP A 26 -3.27 9.93 6.02
C ASP A 26 -3.79 8.62 6.65
N ALA A 27 -4.80 8.69 7.52
CA ALA A 27 -5.36 7.51 8.19
C ALA A 27 -6.14 6.62 7.21
N GLN A 28 -6.91 7.23 6.31
CA GLN A 28 -7.61 6.54 5.23
C GLN A 28 -6.63 5.89 4.25
N ALA A 29 -5.55 6.59 3.89
CA ALA A 29 -4.50 6.04 3.03
C ALA A 29 -3.80 4.84 3.69
N ILE A 30 -3.47 4.93 4.99
CA ILE A 30 -2.90 3.79 5.73
C ILE A 30 -3.89 2.62 5.80
N ALA A 31 -5.17 2.87 6.07
CA ALA A 31 -6.19 1.83 6.10
C ALA A 31 -6.36 1.13 4.74
N MET A 32 -6.24 1.88 3.64
CA MET A 32 -6.23 1.33 2.29
C MET A 32 -4.99 0.47 2.05
N ALA A 33 -3.81 0.88 2.51
CA ALA A 33 -2.60 0.07 2.41
C ALA A 33 -2.73 -1.26 3.16
N HIS A 34 -3.31 -1.25 4.37
CA HIS A 34 -3.64 -2.48 5.10
C HIS A 34 -4.59 -3.38 4.32
N ARG A 35 -5.65 -2.82 3.70
CA ARG A 35 -6.56 -3.60 2.86
C ARG A 35 -5.83 -4.24 1.68
N ILE A 36 -4.95 -3.51 0.99
CA ILE A 36 -4.18 -4.02 -0.15
C ILE A 36 -3.28 -5.19 0.31
N VAL A 37 -2.57 -5.04 1.43
CA VAL A 37 -1.76 -6.14 1.97
C VAL A 37 -2.62 -7.36 2.30
N SER A 38 -3.75 -7.18 2.98
CA SER A 38 -4.64 -8.30 3.32
C SER A 38 -5.23 -8.99 2.09
N GLU A 39 -5.68 -8.24 1.09
CA GLU A 39 -6.23 -8.80 -0.17
C GLU A 39 -5.22 -9.70 -0.87
N ILE A 40 -3.95 -9.33 -0.90
CA ILE A 40 -2.94 -10.08 -1.63
C ILE A 40 -2.35 -11.21 -0.76
N ALA A 41 -2.21 -10.98 0.56
CA ALA A 41 -1.73 -12.00 1.49
C ALA A 41 -2.73 -13.16 1.73
N GLU A 42 -3.99 -13.00 1.31
CA GLU A 42 -4.96 -14.10 1.28
C GLU A 42 -4.59 -15.20 0.27
N GLU A 43 -3.75 -14.91 -0.73
CA GLU A 43 -3.25 -15.93 -1.63
C GLU A 43 -2.00 -16.61 -1.02
N PRO A 44 -2.01 -17.94 -0.82
CA PRO A 44 -0.98 -18.68 -0.08
C PRO A 44 0.43 -18.65 -0.70
N GLU A 45 0.56 -18.11 -1.91
CA GLU A 45 1.80 -17.96 -2.66
C GLU A 45 2.55 -16.67 -2.29
N HIS A 46 1.89 -15.67 -1.68
CA HIS A 46 2.49 -14.35 -1.41
C HIS A 46 2.85 -14.20 0.07
N ARG A 47 4.06 -14.63 0.44
CA ARG A 47 4.50 -14.63 1.85
C ARG A 47 4.97 -13.27 2.38
N GLU A 48 5.46 -12.39 1.51
CA GLU A 48 5.96 -11.07 1.93
C GLU A 48 5.56 -9.99 0.93
N ILE A 49 4.70 -9.09 1.40
CA ILE A 49 4.19 -7.96 0.62
C ILE A 49 4.38 -6.71 1.44
N GLU A 50 4.87 -5.67 0.79
CA GLU A 50 5.04 -4.35 1.36
C GLU A 50 4.34 -3.32 0.48
N VAL A 51 3.45 -2.53 1.07
CA VAL A 51 2.75 -1.43 0.43
C VAL A 51 3.27 -0.11 0.98
N ARG A 52 3.91 0.67 0.10
CA ARG A 52 4.42 2.00 0.42
C ARG A 52 3.42 3.06 -0.01
N VAL A 53 2.99 3.88 0.96
CA VAL A 53 2.07 5.00 0.75
C VAL A 53 2.86 6.26 0.46
N VAL A 54 2.70 6.83 -0.73
CA VAL A 54 3.38 8.06 -1.17
C VAL A 54 2.35 9.17 -1.37
N GLY A 55 2.48 10.24 -0.58
CA GLY A 55 1.61 11.40 -0.70
C GLY A 55 1.97 12.30 -1.90
N ARG A 56 1.10 13.26 -2.20
CA ARG A 56 1.20 14.21 -3.34
C ARG A 56 2.54 14.94 -3.50
N LYS A 57 3.33 15.09 -2.42
CA LYS A 57 4.66 15.71 -2.46
C LYS A 57 5.79 14.72 -2.82
N GLY A 58 5.46 13.47 -3.15
CA GLY A 58 6.44 12.40 -3.35
C GLY A 58 7.04 11.89 -2.04
N GLN A 59 6.51 12.31 -0.88
CA GLN A 59 6.98 11.88 0.43
C GLN A 59 6.26 10.60 0.83
N ALA A 60 7.02 9.58 1.25
CA ALA A 60 6.46 8.39 1.85
C ALA A 60 5.86 8.75 3.22
N VAL A 61 4.60 8.37 3.42
CA VAL A 61 3.82 8.67 4.63
C VAL A 61 3.74 7.45 5.53
N ALA A 62 3.71 6.25 4.94
CA ALA A 62 3.68 4.98 5.65
C ALA A 62 4.20 3.85 4.77
N THR A 63 4.65 2.79 5.43
CA THR A 63 4.92 1.50 4.81
C THR A 63 4.17 0.44 5.61
N VAL A 64 3.35 -0.36 4.94
CA VAL A 64 2.58 -1.44 5.57
C VAL A 64 2.99 -2.76 4.96
N ASP A 65 3.36 -3.74 5.77
CA ASP A 65 3.62 -5.10 5.32
C ASP A 65 2.67 -6.11 5.94
N THR A 66 2.87 -7.39 5.65
CA THR A 66 2.07 -8.50 6.19
C THR A 66 2.12 -8.61 7.72
N ASN A 67 3.12 -7.99 8.38
CA ASN A 67 3.26 -7.94 9.83
C ASN A 67 2.65 -6.67 10.45
N GLY A 68 2.33 -5.66 9.65
CA GLY A 68 1.66 -4.43 10.07
C GLY A 68 2.31 -3.15 9.56
N LEU A 69 2.05 -2.04 10.26
CA LEU A 69 2.62 -0.73 9.94
C LEU A 69 4.08 -0.65 10.43
N LYS A 70 4.99 -0.20 9.55
CA LYS A 70 6.42 0.07 9.84
C LYS A 70 6.70 1.56 10.05
#